data_AF-A0A251ZX51-F1
#
_entry.id   AF-A0A251ZX51-F1
#
_cell.length_a   1.000
_cell.length_b   1.000
_cell.length_c   1.000
_cell.angle_alpha   90.00
_cell.angle_beta   90.00
_cell.angle_gamma   90.00
#
_symmetry.space_group_name_H-M   'P 1'
#
loop_
_entity.id
_entity.type
_entity.pdbx_description
1 polymer ?
#
loop_
_entity_poly.entity_id
_entity_poly.type
_entity_poly.pdbx_seq_one_letter_code
_entity_poly.pdbx_strand_id
1 'polypeptide(L)'
;MNTKDNDQSASAQEEYNLGNTCYAAGNVQKACEHWKSVGRQDHAGVYAWAQYKLGDLFDLEGDIGEAREHWGNICLEDDLRLYAIAQFNIGDSFVKEGKIEQARAYWQNVPQEDYDGAYAWAQYNLGTSFEKEGKSLEARPYWLNVRRQDNGAAYAWSQLKLGNSFSAEDKKEQAREHWQNVYQEDDPEAYIKAQGYLGK
;
A
#
# COMPACT_ATOMS: atom_id res chain seq x y z
N MET A 1 4.72 26.72 24.79
CA MET A 1 3.71 26.46 23.74
C MET A 1 2.96 27.75 23.49
N ASN A 2 3.03 28.25 22.26
CA ASN A 2 2.55 29.56 21.85
C ASN A 2 1.06 29.44 21.46
N THR A 3 0.21 30.39 21.87
CA THR A 3 -1.24 30.30 21.61
C THR A 3 -1.59 30.34 20.12
N LYS A 4 -0.74 30.97 19.28
CA LYS A 4 -0.89 31.00 17.82
C LYS A 4 -0.75 29.62 17.16
N ASP A 5 0.18 28.80 17.64
CA ASP A 5 0.41 27.47 17.06
C ASP A 5 -0.79 26.54 17.34
N ASN A 6 -1.43 26.71 18.51
CA ASN A 6 -2.65 25.98 18.85
C ASN A 6 -3.86 26.43 18.02
N ASP A 7 -3.99 27.72 17.72
CA ASP A 7 -5.10 28.25 16.92
C ASP A 7 -5.02 27.79 15.45
N GLN A 8 -3.81 27.76 14.86
CA GLN A 8 -3.59 27.27 13.49
C GLN A 8 -3.87 25.77 13.36
N SER A 9 -3.39 24.98 14.32
CA SER A 9 -3.65 23.54 14.38
C SER A 9 -5.14 23.22 14.51
N ALA A 10 -5.88 23.96 15.34
CA ALA A 10 -7.33 23.83 15.46
C ALA A 10 -8.05 24.18 14.15
N SER A 11 -7.60 25.24 13.46
CA SER A 11 -8.15 25.63 12.15
C SER A 11 -7.93 24.56 11.08
N ALA A 12 -6.75 23.93 11.02
CA ALA A 12 -6.46 22.84 10.08
C ALA A 12 -7.39 21.63 10.30
N GLN A 13 -7.62 21.27 11.56
CA GLN A 13 -8.52 20.18 11.92
C GLN A 13 -9.98 20.48 11.55
N GLU A 14 -10.42 21.72 11.72
CA GLU A 14 -11.75 22.18 11.35
C GLU A 14 -11.96 22.08 9.83
N GLU A 15 -11.04 22.61 9.03
CA GLU A 15 -11.09 22.54 7.57
C GLU A 15 -11.15 21.08 7.07
N TYR A 16 -10.30 20.19 7.62
CA TYR A 16 -10.36 18.77 7.28
C TYR A 16 -11.73 18.14 7.59
N ASN A 17 -12.32 18.47 8.75
CA ASN A 17 -13.63 17.95 9.16
C ASN A 17 -14.77 18.51 8.30
N LEU A 18 -14.70 19.77 7.90
CA LEU A 18 -15.64 20.37 6.95
C LEU A 18 -15.55 19.68 5.59
N GLY A 19 -14.34 19.36 5.13
CA GLY A 19 -14.12 18.58 3.91
C GLY A 19 -14.80 17.21 3.97
N ASN A 20 -14.59 16.46 5.06
CA ASN A 20 -15.24 15.16 5.29
C ASN A 20 -16.78 15.27 5.33
N THR A 21 -17.30 16.32 5.97
CA THR A 21 -18.75 16.58 6.06
C THR A 21 -19.34 16.89 4.70
N CYS A 22 -18.67 17.72 3.89
CA CYS A 22 -19.10 18.05 2.53
C CYS A 22 -19.09 16.80 1.64
N TYR A 23 -18.06 15.97 1.73
CA TYR A 23 -17.95 14.72 0.97
C TYR A 23 -19.09 13.76 1.32
N ALA A 24 -19.37 13.56 2.61
CA ALA A 24 -20.48 12.73 3.08
C ALA A 24 -21.85 13.24 2.62
N ALA A 25 -22.00 14.56 2.43
CA ALA A 25 -23.19 15.19 1.87
C ALA A 25 -23.26 15.16 0.32
N GLY A 26 -22.27 14.54 -0.35
CA GLY A 26 -22.17 14.49 -1.81
C GLY A 26 -21.67 15.78 -2.45
N ASN A 27 -21.23 16.77 -1.66
CA ASN A 27 -20.66 18.01 -2.18
C ASN A 27 -19.14 17.87 -2.36
N VAL A 28 -18.75 17.14 -3.40
CA VAL A 28 -17.36 16.80 -3.71
C VAL A 28 -16.50 18.05 -3.94
N GLN A 29 -17.02 19.05 -4.66
CA GLN A 29 -16.28 20.28 -4.94
C GLN A 29 -15.90 21.02 -3.64
N LYS A 30 -16.85 21.21 -2.72
CA LYS A 30 -16.55 21.85 -1.43
C LYS A 30 -15.62 21.00 -0.57
N ALA A 31 -15.75 19.67 -0.63
CA ALA A 31 -14.84 18.78 0.07
C ALA A 31 -13.40 19.00 -0.37
N CYS A 32 -13.18 19.06 -1.69
CA CYS A 32 -11.88 19.33 -2.30
C CYS A 32 -11.33 20.71 -1.88
N GLU A 33 -12.17 21.76 -1.89
CA GLU A 33 -11.78 23.10 -1.44
C GLU A 33 -11.29 23.10 0.02
N HIS A 34 -12.04 22.46 0.93
CA HIS A 34 -11.67 22.35 2.34
C HIS A 34 -10.43 21.48 2.58
N TRP A 35 -10.24 20.38 1.85
CA TRP A 35 -9.02 19.58 1.99
C TRP A 35 -7.79 20.30 1.43
N LYS A 36 -7.94 21.07 0.33
CA LYS A 36 -6.86 21.87 -0.25
C LYS A 36 -6.45 23.07 0.62
N SER A 37 -7.32 23.53 1.52
CA SER A 37 -7.02 24.66 2.43
C SER A 37 -6.14 24.24 3.61
N VAL A 38 -6.06 22.94 3.94
CA VAL A 38 -5.23 22.43 5.03
C VAL A 38 -3.76 22.62 4.69
N GLY A 39 -3.04 23.41 5.48
CA GLY A 39 -1.61 23.65 5.33
C GLY A 39 -0.76 22.66 6.12
N ARG A 40 0.33 22.17 5.51
CA ARG A 40 1.30 21.27 6.17
C ARG A 40 1.92 21.88 7.43
N GLN A 41 2.18 23.19 7.42
CA GLN A 41 2.77 23.93 8.54
C GLN A 41 1.79 24.12 9.71
N ASP A 42 0.49 24.09 9.44
CA ASP A 42 -0.54 24.28 10.48
C ASP A 42 -0.74 22.99 11.28
N HIS A 43 -0.77 21.83 10.59
CA HIS A 43 -0.74 20.51 11.22
C HIS A 43 -0.35 19.41 10.23
N ALA A 44 0.89 18.89 10.31
CA ALA A 44 1.42 17.90 9.37
C ALA A 44 0.58 16.61 9.24
N GLY A 45 0.15 16.02 10.37
CA GLY A 45 -0.70 14.82 10.32
C GLY A 45 -2.07 15.04 9.67
N VAL A 46 -2.77 16.15 9.98
CA VAL A 46 -4.06 16.49 9.34
C VAL A 46 -3.86 16.81 7.86
N TYR A 47 -2.77 17.48 7.50
CA TYR A 47 -2.39 17.69 6.11
C TYR A 47 -2.20 16.37 5.36
N ALA A 48 -1.50 15.39 5.94
CA ALA A 48 -1.34 14.07 5.33
C ALA A 48 -2.70 13.40 5.07
N TRP A 49 -3.63 13.47 6.02
CA TRP A 49 -4.99 12.96 5.83
C TRP A 49 -5.74 13.69 4.71
N ALA A 50 -5.64 15.02 4.63
CA ALA A 50 -6.27 15.82 3.59
C ALA A 50 -5.70 15.48 2.20
N GLN A 51 -4.38 15.39 2.07
CA GLN A 51 -3.70 14.97 0.84
C GLN A 51 -4.09 13.54 0.44
N TYR A 52 -4.17 12.62 1.39
CA TYR A 52 -4.61 11.25 1.13
C TYR A 52 -6.05 11.21 0.59
N LYS A 53 -6.97 11.98 1.17
CA LYS A 53 -8.36 12.10 0.69
C LYS A 53 -8.46 12.70 -0.71
N LEU A 54 -7.66 13.71 -1.01
CA LEU A 54 -7.58 14.28 -2.36
C LEU A 54 -7.05 13.25 -3.36
N GLY A 55 -6.01 12.50 -3.01
CA GLY A 55 -5.46 11.44 -3.84
C GLY A 55 -6.49 10.37 -4.19
N ASP A 56 -7.19 9.84 -3.18
CA ASP A 56 -8.26 8.85 -3.37
C ASP A 56 -9.43 9.39 -4.21
N LEU A 57 -9.79 10.66 -4.02
CA LEU A 57 -10.85 11.30 -4.79
C LEU A 57 -10.48 11.38 -6.29
N PHE A 58 -9.28 11.84 -6.61
CA PHE A 58 -8.86 11.96 -8.00
C PHE A 58 -8.64 10.60 -8.68
N ASP A 59 -8.17 9.57 -7.97
CA ASP A 59 -8.11 8.20 -8.52
C ASP A 59 -9.51 7.68 -8.85
N LEU A 60 -10.50 7.93 -7.97
CA LEU A 60 -11.90 7.58 -8.22
C LEU A 60 -12.48 8.29 -9.46
N GLU A 61 -12.10 9.55 -9.68
CA GLU A 61 -12.49 10.33 -10.86
C GLU A 61 -11.71 9.94 -12.14
N GLY A 62 -10.68 9.10 -11.99
CA GLY A 62 -9.80 8.65 -13.09
C GLY A 62 -8.67 9.62 -13.42
N ASP A 63 -8.50 10.71 -12.67
CA ASP A 63 -7.36 11.62 -12.80
C ASP A 63 -6.17 11.11 -11.99
N ILE A 64 -5.50 10.09 -12.55
CA ILE A 64 -4.34 9.46 -11.91
C ILE A 64 -3.12 10.39 -11.84
N GLY A 65 -3.12 11.51 -12.56
CA GLY A 65 -2.09 12.54 -12.48
C GLY A 65 -2.19 13.28 -11.15
N GLU A 66 -3.34 13.89 -10.91
CA GLU A 66 -3.64 14.62 -9.67
C GLU A 66 -3.61 13.69 -8.45
N ALA A 67 -4.09 12.45 -8.59
CA ALA A 67 -4.03 11.46 -7.51
C ALA A 67 -2.60 11.23 -7.01
N ARG A 68 -1.66 11.03 -7.95
CA ARG A 68 -0.23 10.84 -7.63
C ARG A 68 0.42 12.09 -7.06
N GLU A 69 0.02 13.28 -7.52
CA GLU A 69 0.52 14.53 -6.95
C GLU A 69 0.13 14.63 -5.47
N HIS A 70 -1.14 14.40 -5.16
CA HIS A 70 -1.63 14.49 -3.78
C HIS A 70 -1.06 13.39 -2.88
N TRP A 71 -1.02 12.14 -3.31
CA TRP A 71 -0.33 11.09 -2.55
C TRP A 71 1.17 11.39 -2.38
N GLY A 72 1.82 11.97 -3.41
CA GLY A 72 3.24 12.31 -3.39
C GLY A 72 3.61 13.48 -2.47
N ASN A 73 2.64 14.30 -2.08
CA ASN A 73 2.83 15.40 -1.13
C ASN A 73 3.00 14.91 0.32
N ILE A 74 2.58 13.68 0.63
CA ILE A 74 2.71 13.09 1.95
C ILE A 74 4.16 12.66 2.15
N CYS A 75 4.80 13.16 3.20
CA CYS A 75 6.15 12.75 3.58
C CYS A 75 6.13 11.81 4.78
N LEU A 76 7.22 11.05 4.95
CA LEU A 76 7.38 10.10 6.05
C LEU A 76 7.21 10.74 7.44
N GLU A 77 7.64 11.99 7.59
CA GLU A 77 7.57 12.75 8.84
C GLU A 77 6.17 13.28 9.16
N ASP A 78 5.26 13.33 8.18
CA ASP A 78 3.91 13.86 8.38
C ASP A 78 3.02 12.82 9.07
N ASP A 79 3.02 11.60 8.51
CA ASP A 79 2.36 10.42 9.06
C ASP A 79 2.94 9.16 8.36
N LEU A 80 3.61 8.30 9.13
CA LEU A 80 4.26 7.09 8.59
C LEU A 80 3.28 6.16 7.90
N ARG A 81 2.06 6.01 8.43
CA ARG A 81 1.06 5.08 7.90
C ARG A 81 0.53 5.59 6.57
N LEU A 82 0.13 6.86 6.51
CA LEU A 82 -0.35 7.45 5.27
C LEU A 82 0.74 7.54 4.20
N TYR A 83 1.98 7.82 4.59
CA TYR A 83 3.11 7.76 3.66
C TYR A 83 3.25 6.36 3.04
N ALA A 84 3.21 5.30 3.86
CA ALA A 84 3.30 3.92 3.38
C ALA A 84 2.19 3.59 2.37
N ILE A 85 0.94 3.93 2.69
CA ILE A 85 -0.22 3.71 1.82
C ILE A 85 -0.08 4.53 0.53
N ALA A 86 0.32 5.81 0.63
CA ALA A 86 0.49 6.69 -0.52
C ALA A 86 1.57 6.17 -1.49
N GLN A 87 2.75 5.78 -0.98
CA GLN A 87 3.79 5.17 -1.82
C GLN A 87 3.28 3.88 -2.48
N PHE A 88 2.54 3.04 -1.75
CA PHE A 88 1.93 1.83 -2.33
C PHE A 88 0.94 2.15 -3.45
N ASN A 89 0.02 3.10 -3.24
CA ASN A 89 -0.98 3.51 -4.22
C ASN A 89 -0.35 4.12 -5.48
N ILE A 90 0.69 4.96 -5.32
CA ILE A 90 1.44 5.48 -6.46
C ILE A 90 2.09 4.33 -7.23
N GLY A 91 2.69 3.36 -6.53
CA GLY A 91 3.25 2.17 -7.17
C GLY A 91 2.22 1.39 -7.98
N ASP A 92 1.04 1.12 -7.40
CA ASP A 92 -0.04 0.39 -8.09
C ASP A 92 -0.57 1.16 -9.32
N SER A 93 -0.67 2.48 -9.23
CA SER A 93 -1.06 3.32 -10.37
C SER A 93 -0.14 3.15 -11.58
N PHE A 94 1.18 3.01 -11.35
CA PHE A 94 2.14 2.76 -12.42
C PHE A 94 2.01 1.36 -13.02
N VAL A 95 1.57 0.36 -12.25
CA VAL A 95 1.26 -0.97 -12.79
C VAL A 95 0.12 -0.92 -13.79
N LYS A 96 -0.94 -0.14 -13.50
CA LYS A 96 -2.07 0.06 -14.42
C LYS A 96 -1.64 0.66 -15.76
N GLU A 97 -0.56 1.45 -15.76
CA GLU A 97 0.07 2.03 -16.95
C GLU A 97 1.15 1.13 -17.60
N GLY A 98 1.42 -0.06 -17.06
CA GLY A 98 2.48 -0.97 -17.53
C GLY A 98 3.92 -0.52 -17.17
N LYS A 99 4.05 0.48 -16.31
CA LYS A 99 5.31 1.13 -15.91
C LYS A 99 5.92 0.46 -14.67
N ILE A 100 6.32 -0.79 -14.81
CA ILE A 100 6.74 -1.64 -13.68
C ILE A 100 7.98 -1.10 -12.95
N GLU A 101 8.97 -0.54 -13.65
CA GLU A 101 10.16 0.01 -12.97
C GLU A 101 9.84 1.21 -12.09
N GLN A 102 8.92 2.08 -12.53
CA GLN A 102 8.40 3.14 -11.66
C GLN A 102 7.65 2.55 -10.47
N ALA A 103 6.78 1.57 -10.69
CA ALA A 103 6.05 0.91 -9.59
C ALA A 103 7.00 0.35 -8.51
N ARG A 104 8.09 -0.31 -8.93
CA ARG A 104 9.13 -0.83 -8.03
C ARG A 104 9.77 0.27 -7.18
N ALA A 105 10.12 1.40 -7.78
CA ALA A 105 10.75 2.50 -7.06
C ALA A 105 9.86 3.00 -5.90
N TYR A 106 8.54 3.09 -6.12
CA TYR A 106 7.61 3.49 -5.08
C TYR A 106 7.36 2.39 -4.04
N TRP A 107 7.23 1.13 -4.45
CA TRP A 107 7.10 0.02 -3.48
C TRP A 107 8.33 -0.16 -2.59
N GLN A 108 9.53 0.16 -3.10
CA GLN A 108 10.77 0.16 -2.31
C GLN A 108 10.80 1.25 -1.22
N ASN A 109 10.02 2.32 -1.38
CA ASN A 109 9.92 3.40 -0.40
C ASN A 109 8.94 3.10 0.73
N VAL A 110 8.15 2.02 0.64
CA VAL A 110 7.18 1.65 1.68
C VAL A 110 7.96 1.16 2.92
N PRO A 111 7.83 1.83 4.09
CA PRO A 111 8.56 1.45 5.30
C PRO A 111 8.12 0.09 5.83
N GLN A 112 9.04 -0.66 6.43
CA GLN A 112 8.73 -1.95 7.06
C GLN A 112 7.92 -1.79 8.36
N GLU A 113 8.05 -0.63 9.01
CA GLU A 113 7.36 -0.28 10.25
C GLU A 113 5.92 0.18 10.01
N ASP A 114 5.39 0.02 8.80
CA ASP A 114 3.98 0.29 8.54
C ASP A 114 3.07 -0.67 9.31
N TYR A 115 1.86 -0.22 9.61
CA TYR A 115 0.91 -0.97 10.45
C TYR A 115 -0.34 -1.43 9.69
N ASP A 116 -0.47 -1.02 8.42
CA ASP A 116 -1.67 -1.24 7.62
C ASP A 116 -1.45 -2.28 6.50
N GLY A 117 -0.28 -2.91 6.47
CA GLY A 117 0.05 -4.01 5.55
C GLY A 117 0.42 -3.58 4.14
N ALA A 118 0.64 -2.28 3.90
CA ALA A 118 1.13 -1.76 2.63
C ALA A 118 2.53 -2.31 2.33
N TYR A 119 3.41 -2.47 3.33
CA TYR A 119 4.72 -3.09 3.15
C TYR A 119 4.59 -4.53 2.68
N ALA A 120 3.71 -5.31 3.31
CA ALA A 120 3.50 -6.72 2.96
C ALA A 120 3.05 -6.86 1.49
N TRP A 121 2.12 -6.03 1.03
CA TRP A 121 1.70 -6.00 -0.36
C TRP A 121 2.78 -5.46 -1.32
N ALA A 122 3.52 -4.43 -0.91
CA ALA A 122 4.64 -3.89 -1.69
C ALA A 122 5.73 -4.96 -1.91
N GLN A 123 6.11 -5.70 -0.88
CA GLN A 123 7.07 -6.81 -0.97
C GLN A 123 6.52 -7.94 -1.85
N TYR A 124 5.26 -8.33 -1.70
CA TYR A 124 4.64 -9.32 -2.58
C TYR A 124 4.68 -8.88 -4.07
N ASN A 125 4.35 -7.62 -4.33
CA ASN A 125 4.33 -7.04 -5.67
C ASN A 125 5.74 -6.91 -6.26
N LEU A 126 6.74 -6.53 -5.45
CA LEU A 126 8.15 -6.52 -5.85
C LEU A 126 8.58 -7.91 -6.28
N GLY A 127 8.35 -8.95 -5.47
CA GLY A 127 8.68 -10.33 -5.84
C GLY A 127 7.97 -10.79 -7.12
N THR A 128 6.66 -10.53 -7.21
CA THR A 128 5.85 -10.89 -8.40
C THR A 128 6.33 -10.17 -9.66
N SER A 129 6.82 -8.94 -9.54
CA SER A 129 7.35 -8.20 -10.68
C SER A 129 8.63 -8.84 -11.22
N PHE A 130 9.54 -9.31 -10.35
CA PHE A 130 10.76 -10.02 -10.78
C PHE A 130 10.44 -11.40 -11.37
N GLU A 131 9.48 -12.12 -10.78
CA GLU A 131 9.00 -13.40 -11.31
C GLU A 131 8.49 -13.26 -12.75
N LYS A 132 7.74 -12.19 -13.06
CA LYS A 132 7.24 -11.91 -14.43
C LYS A 132 8.37 -11.70 -15.45
N GLU A 133 9.56 -11.32 -15.01
CA GLU A 133 10.76 -11.21 -15.84
C GLU A 133 11.56 -12.53 -15.93
N GLY A 134 11.06 -13.62 -15.34
CA GLY A 134 11.78 -14.89 -15.23
C GLY A 134 12.85 -14.90 -14.13
N LYS A 135 12.96 -13.82 -13.34
CA LYS A 135 13.96 -13.62 -12.28
C LYS A 135 13.46 -14.17 -10.94
N SER A 136 13.17 -15.47 -10.92
CA SER A 136 12.53 -16.14 -9.77
C SER A 136 13.42 -16.17 -8.52
N LEU A 137 14.75 -16.12 -8.68
CA LEU A 137 15.68 -16.07 -7.54
C LEU A 137 15.73 -14.66 -6.94
N GLU A 138 15.68 -13.62 -7.76
CA GLU A 138 15.60 -12.23 -7.32
C GLU A 138 14.24 -11.89 -6.68
N ALA A 139 13.18 -12.59 -7.07
CA ALA A 139 11.86 -12.43 -6.46
C ALA A 139 11.79 -12.91 -5.00
N ARG A 140 12.51 -13.99 -4.69
CA ARG A 140 12.40 -14.73 -3.42
C ARG A 140 12.65 -13.89 -2.17
N PRO A 141 13.70 -13.05 -2.08
CA PRO A 141 13.92 -12.21 -0.90
C PRO A 141 12.72 -11.33 -0.54
N TYR A 142 12.01 -10.81 -1.54
CA TYR A 142 10.83 -9.97 -1.30
C TYR A 142 9.67 -10.77 -0.69
N TRP A 143 9.35 -11.95 -1.24
CA TRP A 143 8.32 -12.80 -0.64
C TRP A 143 8.67 -13.28 0.77
N LEU A 144 9.96 -13.48 1.07
CA LEU A 144 10.44 -13.84 2.41
C LEU A 144 10.31 -12.70 3.43
N ASN A 145 10.28 -11.44 2.99
CA ASN A 145 10.09 -10.29 3.87
C ASN A 145 8.63 -10.16 4.36
N VAL A 146 7.68 -10.82 3.71
CA VAL A 146 6.27 -10.75 4.08
C VAL A 146 6.00 -11.61 5.32
N ARG A 147 5.49 -10.99 6.39
CA ARG A 147 5.11 -11.69 7.62
C ARG A 147 3.60 -11.79 7.72
N ARG A 148 3.12 -12.93 8.19
CA ARG A 148 1.69 -13.20 8.40
C ARG A 148 1.00 -12.16 9.29
N GLN A 149 1.71 -11.69 10.33
CA GLN A 149 1.19 -10.70 11.27
C GLN A 149 1.03 -9.30 10.65
N ASP A 150 1.77 -8.99 9.58
CA ASP A 150 1.72 -7.68 8.92
C ASP A 150 0.53 -7.66 7.95
N ASN A 151 0.33 -8.74 7.18
CA ASN A 151 -0.87 -8.97 6.38
C ASN A 151 -1.02 -10.46 6.01
N GLY A 152 -2.08 -11.11 6.50
CA GLY A 152 -2.34 -12.54 6.25
C GLY A 152 -2.49 -12.87 4.77
N ALA A 153 -3.26 -12.08 4.01
CA ALA A 153 -3.49 -12.34 2.59
C ALA A 153 -2.20 -12.21 1.76
N ALA A 154 -1.44 -11.12 1.91
CA ALA A 154 -0.17 -10.95 1.22
C ALA A 154 0.83 -12.06 1.59
N TYR A 155 0.82 -12.51 2.85
CA TYR A 155 1.62 -13.64 3.32
C TYR A 155 1.22 -14.94 2.63
N ALA A 156 -0.07 -15.27 2.59
CA ALA A 156 -0.59 -16.47 1.91
C ALA A 156 -0.17 -16.53 0.43
N TRP A 157 -0.30 -15.40 -0.29
CA TRP A 157 0.17 -15.31 -1.68
C TRP A 157 1.69 -15.43 -1.80
N SER A 158 2.45 -14.83 -0.88
CA SER A 158 3.91 -14.93 -0.86
C SER A 158 4.40 -16.36 -0.57
N GLN A 159 3.77 -17.07 0.37
CA GLN A 159 4.04 -18.48 0.64
C GLN A 159 3.71 -19.37 -0.55
N LEU A 160 2.59 -19.13 -1.25
CA LEU A 160 2.27 -19.84 -2.49
C LEU A 160 3.36 -19.64 -3.56
N LYS A 161 3.84 -18.41 -3.75
CA LYS A 161 4.91 -18.07 -4.68
C LYS A 161 6.24 -18.71 -4.31
N LEU A 162 6.61 -18.69 -3.03
CA LEU A 162 7.80 -19.37 -2.53
C LEU A 162 7.76 -20.87 -2.78
N GLY A 163 6.63 -21.52 -2.48
CA GLY A 163 6.44 -22.94 -2.75
C GLY A 163 6.61 -23.29 -4.22
N ASN A 164 6.01 -22.49 -5.12
CA ASN A 164 6.15 -22.65 -6.56
C ASN A 164 7.61 -22.46 -7.02
N SER A 165 8.29 -21.45 -6.49
CA SER A 165 9.68 -21.13 -6.79
C SER A 165 10.61 -22.28 -6.40
N PHE A 166 10.46 -22.85 -5.20
CA PHE A 166 11.24 -24.01 -4.76
C PHE A 166 10.90 -25.28 -5.55
N SER A 167 9.62 -25.49 -5.89
CA SER A 167 9.21 -26.63 -6.71
C SER A 167 9.84 -26.58 -8.11
N ALA A 168 10.01 -25.39 -8.69
CA ALA A 168 10.67 -25.23 -9.99
C ALA A 168 12.16 -25.59 -9.95
N GLU A 169 12.80 -25.52 -8.78
CA GLU A 169 14.17 -25.98 -8.52
C GLU A 169 14.24 -27.46 -8.05
N ASP A 170 13.14 -28.23 -8.16
CA ASP A 170 13.00 -29.61 -7.67
C ASP A 170 13.24 -29.77 -6.14
N LYS A 171 13.13 -28.67 -5.38
CA LYS A 171 13.26 -28.62 -3.92
C LYS A 171 11.93 -28.93 -3.23
N LYS A 172 11.47 -30.18 -3.37
CA LYS A 172 10.10 -30.61 -2.99
C LYS A 172 9.76 -30.41 -1.51
N GLU A 173 10.70 -30.65 -0.61
CA GLU A 173 10.45 -30.50 0.84
C GLU A 173 10.22 -29.03 1.21
N GLN A 174 11.06 -28.13 0.68
CA GLN A 174 10.93 -26.68 0.89
C GLN A 174 9.66 -26.14 0.22
N ALA A 175 9.32 -26.63 -0.97
CA ALA A 175 8.08 -26.29 -1.64
C ALA A 175 6.85 -26.65 -0.78
N ARG A 176 6.85 -27.87 -0.23
CA ARG A 176 5.79 -28.39 0.66
C ARG A 176 5.67 -27.55 1.93
N GLU A 177 6.78 -27.19 2.57
CA GLU A 177 6.78 -26.34 3.77
C GLU A 177 6.06 -25.01 3.50
N HIS A 178 6.40 -24.33 2.42
CA HIS A 178 5.77 -23.06 2.06
C HIS A 178 4.28 -23.21 1.72
N TRP A 179 3.89 -24.23 0.96
CA TRP A 179 2.46 -24.46 0.68
C TRP A 179 1.65 -24.83 1.93
N GLN A 180 2.26 -25.50 2.92
CA GLN A 180 1.62 -25.79 4.21
C GLN A 180 1.40 -24.55 5.07
N ASN A 181 2.23 -23.51 4.89
CA ASN A 181 2.09 -22.23 5.57
C ASN A 181 1.01 -21.32 4.95
N VAL A 182 0.26 -21.79 3.95
CA VAL A 182 -0.90 -21.08 3.41
C VAL A 182 -2.14 -21.52 4.18
N TYR A 183 -2.78 -20.61 4.90
CA TYR A 183 -3.97 -20.89 5.72
C TYR A 183 -5.24 -20.38 5.06
N GLN A 184 -6.33 -21.14 5.17
CA GLN A 184 -7.64 -20.77 4.58
C GLN A 184 -8.18 -19.45 5.16
N GLU A 185 -7.88 -19.15 6.43
CA GLU A 185 -8.31 -17.92 7.10
C GLU A 185 -7.60 -16.66 6.59
N ASP A 186 -6.40 -16.82 6.02
CA ASP A 186 -5.61 -15.71 5.50
C ASP A 186 -6.04 -15.34 4.09
N ASP A 187 -6.17 -16.33 3.21
CA ASP A 187 -6.68 -16.18 1.85
C ASP A 187 -7.21 -17.53 1.33
N PRO A 188 -8.54 -17.70 1.19
CA PRO A 188 -9.13 -18.96 0.72
C PRO A 188 -8.69 -19.37 -0.69
N GLU A 189 -8.42 -18.41 -1.58
CA GLU A 189 -8.03 -18.70 -2.96
C GLU A 189 -6.60 -19.24 -3.03
N ALA A 190 -5.66 -18.56 -2.38
CA ALA A 190 -4.28 -19.00 -2.25
C ALA A 190 -4.21 -20.37 -1.56
N TYR A 191 -5.03 -20.59 -0.53
CA TYR A 191 -5.14 -21.87 0.16
C TYR A 191 -5.52 -23.01 -0.79
N ILE A 192 -6.60 -22.84 -1.57
CA ILE A 192 -7.05 -23.86 -2.53
C ILE A 192 -5.92 -24.19 -3.54
N LYS A 193 -5.22 -23.17 -4.04
CA LYS A 193 -4.08 -23.36 -4.95
C LYS A 193 -2.95 -24.15 -4.28
N ALA A 194 -2.58 -23.79 -3.06
CA ALA A 194 -1.54 -24.47 -2.28
C ALA A 194 -1.89 -25.95 -2.01
N GLN A 195 -3.13 -26.24 -1.60
CA GLN A 195 -3.59 -27.62 -1.38
C GLN A 195 -3.57 -28.45 -2.68
N GLY A 196 -3.87 -27.82 -3.81
CA GLY A 196 -3.77 -28.45 -5.13
C GLY A 196 -2.35 -28.88 -5.51
N TYR A 197 -1.31 -28.24 -4.96
CA TYR A 197 0.08 -28.67 -5.11
C TYR A 197 0.48 -29.75 -4.09
N LEU A 198 -0.03 -29.67 -2.86
CA LEU A 198 0.24 -30.67 -1.81
C LEU A 198 -0.39 -32.05 -2.10
N GLY A 199 -1.50 -32.07 -2.83
CA GLY A 199 -2.19 -33.29 -3.23
C GLY A 199 -1.60 -34.02 -4.45
N LYS A 200 -0.53 -33.50 -5.06
CA LYS A 200 0.20 -34.11 -6.19
C LYS A 200 1.46 -34.82 -5.69
#